data_AF-A0A496V5Q7-F1
#
_entry.id   AF-A0A496V5Q7-F1
#
_cell.length_a   1.000
_cell.length_b   1.000
_cell.length_c   1.000
_cell.angle_alpha   90.00
_cell.angle_beta   90.00
_cell.angle_gamma   90.00
#
_symmetry.space_group_name_H-M   'P 1'
#
loop_
_entity.id
_entity.type
_entity.pdbx_description
1 polymer ?
#
loop_
_entity_poly.entity_id
_entity_poly.type
_entity_poly.pdbx_seq_one_letter_code
_entity_poly.pdbx_strand_id
1 'polypeptide(L)'
;MIVGILSIVNGILLKSKNGKLSMNVTTILVSLTEFLWLIVCVYSLFQLNFPNWTSALPASYVSYVIVVSYNVNKLTKGMRKKELFEFKVPDLYIGTDIAFSALYFLASGVALWQNYY
;
A
#
# COMPACT_ATOMS: atom_id res chain seq x y z
N MET A 1 -2.32 2.30 -11.35
CA MET A 1 -2.49 3.78 -11.37
C MET A 1 -3.57 4.29 -10.39
N ILE A 2 -4.85 3.92 -10.50
CA ILE A 2 -5.92 4.37 -9.57
C ILE A 2 -5.60 4.02 -8.11
N VAL A 3 -5.11 2.79 -7.87
CA VAL A 3 -4.66 2.33 -6.53
C VAL A 3 -3.57 3.23 -5.95
N GLY A 4 -2.62 3.69 -6.77
CA GLY A 4 -1.54 4.56 -6.35
C GLY A 4 -2.04 5.94 -5.93
N ILE A 5 -2.95 6.54 -6.71
CA ILE A 5 -3.57 7.84 -6.36
C ILE A 5 -4.35 7.72 -5.05
N LEU A 6 -5.19 6.69 -4.90
CA LEU A 6 -5.99 6.50 -3.71
C LEU A 6 -5.13 6.29 -2.45
N SER A 7 -4.04 5.53 -2.57
CA SER A 7 -3.10 5.30 -1.46
C SER A 7 -2.33 6.56 -1.09
N ILE A 8 -1.90 7.37 -2.06
CA ILE A 8 -1.29 8.70 -1.81
C ILE A 8 -2.27 9.61 -1.04
N VAL A 9 -3.53 9.68 -1.49
CA VAL A 9 -4.56 10.50 -0.83
C VAL A 9 -4.79 10.02 0.60
N ASN A 10 -4.83 8.71 0.83
CA ASN A 10 -4.97 8.14 2.17
C ASN A 10 -3.77 8.47 3.06
N GLY A 11 -2.54 8.33 2.56
CA GLY A 11 -1.32 8.69 3.28
C GLY A 11 -1.29 10.17 3.67
N ILE A 12 -1.71 11.06 2.77
CA ILE A 12 -1.83 12.51 3.06
C ILE A 12 -2.89 12.77 4.14
N LEU A 13 -4.04 12.10 4.07
CA LEU A 13 -5.11 12.21 5.08
C LEU A 13 -4.67 11.66 6.44
N LEU A 14 -3.91 10.55 6.47
CA LEU A 14 -3.32 10.01 7.68
C LEU A 14 -2.32 10.99 8.28
N LYS A 15 -1.47 11.61 7.45
CA LYS A 15 -0.52 12.63 7.89
C LYS A 15 -1.22 13.86 8.48
N SER A 16 -2.28 14.35 7.84
CA SER A 16 -3.04 15.52 8.34
C SER A 16 -3.79 15.24 9.64
N LYS A 17 -4.16 13.98 9.91
CA LYS A 17 -4.81 13.54 11.15
C LYS A 17 -3.86 13.02 12.22
N ASN A 18 -2.57 13.41 12.16
CA ASN A 18 -1.55 12.94 13.10
C ASN A 18 -1.48 11.40 13.19
N GLY A 19 -1.61 10.68 12.07
CA GLY A 19 -1.48 9.23 12.00
C GLY A 19 -2.61 8.43 12.67
N LYS A 20 -3.68 9.08 13.13
CA LYS A 20 -4.85 8.37 13.67
C LYS A 20 -5.65 7.74 12.52
N LEU A 21 -5.81 6.42 12.58
CA LEU A 21 -6.72 5.67 11.71
C LEU A 21 -8.16 6.04 12.06
N SER A 22 -8.72 7.03 11.37
CA SER A 22 -10.16 7.24 11.44
C SER A 22 -10.84 6.24 10.51
N MET A 23 -11.85 5.51 11.01
CA MET A 23 -12.74 4.63 10.23
C MET A 23 -13.62 5.45 9.29
N ASN A 24 -13.00 6.22 8.41
CA ASN A 24 -13.68 6.93 7.35
C ASN A 24 -13.84 5.99 6.15
N VAL A 25 -14.89 6.23 5.36
CA VAL A 25 -15.19 5.49 4.14
C VAL A 25 -13.98 5.45 3.19
N THR A 26 -13.19 6.53 3.12
CA THR A 26 -11.96 6.62 2.33
C THR A 26 -10.91 5.60 2.77
N THR A 27 -10.68 5.45 4.07
CA THR A 27 -9.71 4.48 4.62
C THR A 27 -10.11 3.05 4.28
N ILE A 28 -11.41 2.73 4.42
CA ILE A 28 -11.95 1.41 4.11
C ILE A 28 -11.80 1.10 2.61
N LEU A 29 -12.15 2.05 1.74
CA LEU A 29 -12.02 1.89 0.29
C LEU A 29 -10.56 1.70 -0.12
N VAL A 30 -9.63 2.44 0.49
CA VAL A 30 -8.19 2.31 0.21
C VAL A 30 -7.67 0.95 0.64
N SER A 31 -7.95 0.53 1.88
CA SER A 31 -7.55 -0.81 2.36
C SER A 31 -8.11 -1.94 1.49
N LEU A 32 -9.37 -1.82 1.05
CA LEU A 32 -9.99 -2.82 0.19
C LEU A 32 -9.33 -2.86 -1.20
N THR A 33 -8.99 -1.68 -1.74
CA THR A 33 -8.31 -1.54 -3.02
C THR A 33 -6.87 -2.07 -2.97
N GLU A 34 -6.13 -1.78 -1.89
CA GLU A 34 -4.79 -2.34 -1.63
C GLU A 34 -4.81 -3.86 -1.49
N PHE A 35 -5.84 -4.41 -0.85
CA PHE A 35 -6.02 -5.85 -0.71
C PHE A 35 -6.28 -6.53 -2.06
N LEU A 36 -7.17 -5.96 -2.88
CA LEU A 36 -7.40 -6.45 -4.24
C LEU A 36 -6.14 -6.35 -5.10
N TRP A 37 -5.38 -5.26 -4.94
CA TRP A 37 -4.12 -5.08 -5.65
C TRP A 37 -3.05 -6.09 -5.22
N LEU A 38 -2.99 -6.44 -3.93
CA LEU A 38 -2.13 -7.50 -3.43
C LEU A 38 -2.45 -8.84 -4.10
N ILE A 39 -3.75 -9.18 -4.24
CA ILE A 39 -4.19 -10.40 -4.94
C ILE A 39 -3.71 -10.40 -6.39
N VAL A 40 -3.88 -9.26 -7.09
CA VAL A 40 -3.39 -9.10 -8.47
C VAL A 40 -1.88 -9.29 -8.53
N CYS A 41 -1.11 -8.67 -7.61
CA CYS A 41 0.34 -8.81 -7.56
C CYS A 41 0.77 -10.26 -7.33
N VAL A 42 0.14 -10.95 -6.38
CA VAL A 42 0.40 -12.37 -6.11
C VAL A 42 0.09 -13.20 -7.35
N TYR A 43 -1.07 -12.98 -8.00
CA TYR A 43 -1.44 -13.69 -9.21
C TYR A 43 -0.45 -13.45 -10.36
N SER A 44 -0.02 -12.20 -10.58
CA SER A 44 0.95 -11.83 -11.60
C SER A 44 2.32 -12.48 -11.37
N LEU A 45 2.73 -12.75 -10.12
CA LEU A 45 3.98 -13.45 -9.82
C LEU A 45 3.97 -14.93 -10.23
N PHE A 46 2.79 -15.55 -10.31
CA PHE A 46 2.64 -16.96 -10.71
C PHE A 46 2.27 -17.16 -12.17
N GLN A 47 1.98 -16.09 -12.92
CA GLN A 47 1.84 -16.16 -14.38
C GLN A 47 3.20 -16.02 -15.08
N LEU A 48 3.65 -17.14 -15.67
CA LEU A 48 5.00 -17.41 -16.19
C LEU A 48 5.52 -16.55 -17.36
N ASN A 49 4.80 -15.50 -17.81
CA ASN A 49 5.11 -14.81 -19.08
C ASN A 49 5.30 -13.29 -18.99
N PHE A 50 5.60 -12.75 -17.81
CA PHE A 50 5.98 -11.34 -17.69
C PHE A 50 7.48 -11.16 -17.97
N PRO A 51 7.90 -10.15 -18.76
CA PRO A 51 9.32 -9.80 -18.86
C PRO A 51 9.89 -9.51 -17.46
N ASN A 52 11.11 -9.97 -17.16
CA ASN A 52 11.67 -10.01 -15.80
C ASN A 52 11.58 -8.71 -14.97
N TRP A 53 11.45 -7.55 -15.60
CA TRP A 53 11.31 -6.26 -14.92
C TRP A 53 9.86 -5.96 -14.48
N THR A 54 8.83 -6.49 -15.16
CA THR A 54 7.43 -6.29 -14.76
C THR A 54 7.03 -7.16 -13.56
N SER A 55 7.75 -8.27 -13.29
CA SER A 55 7.57 -9.08 -12.07
C SER A 55 8.22 -8.45 -10.82
N ALA A 56 9.17 -7.53 -10.99
CA ALA A 56 9.81 -6.82 -9.88
C ALA A 56 8.85 -5.88 -9.12
N LEU A 57 7.88 -5.28 -9.82
CA LEU A 57 6.88 -4.39 -9.21
C LEU A 57 5.90 -5.16 -8.29
N PRO A 58 5.25 -6.26 -8.73
CA PRO A 58 4.49 -7.13 -7.84
C PRO A 58 5.31 -7.70 -6.68
N ALA A 59 6.54 -8.17 -6.94
CA ALA A 59 7.40 -8.76 -5.91
C ALA A 59 7.77 -7.75 -4.81
N SER A 60 8.13 -6.53 -5.21
CA SER A 60 8.47 -5.45 -4.28
C SER A 60 7.25 -4.99 -3.48
N TYR A 61 6.06 -4.91 -4.11
CA TYR A 61 4.82 -4.57 -3.41
C TYR A 61 4.42 -5.64 -2.38
N VAL A 62 4.44 -6.92 -2.76
CA VAL A 62 4.17 -8.04 -1.82
C VAL A 62 5.16 -8.00 -0.65
N SER A 63 6.44 -7.79 -0.94
CA SER A 63 7.49 -7.70 0.09
C SER A 63 7.24 -6.53 1.04
N TYR A 64 6.87 -5.36 0.52
CA TYR A 64 6.48 -4.19 1.30
C TYR A 64 5.32 -4.51 2.25
N VAL A 65 4.24 -5.10 1.72
CA VAL A 65 3.05 -5.44 2.52
C VAL A 65 3.39 -6.42 3.64
N ILE A 66 4.22 -7.43 3.37
CA ILE A 66 4.67 -8.40 4.39
C ILE A 66 5.47 -7.70 5.49
N VAL A 67 6.45 -6.86 5.12
CA VAL A 67 7.31 -6.15 6.09
C VAL A 67 6.49 -5.19 6.95
N VAL A 68 5.60 -4.41 6.34
CA VAL A 68 4.73 -3.48 7.08
C VAL A 68 3.78 -4.25 7.99
N SER A 69 3.12 -5.30 7.50
CA SER A 69 2.21 -6.12 8.31
C SER A 69 2.91 -6.77 9.50
N TYR A 70 4.13 -7.28 9.30
CA TYR A 70 4.95 -7.85 10.37
C TYR A 70 5.29 -6.80 11.44
N ASN A 71 5.71 -5.61 11.03
CA ASN A 71 6.06 -4.54 11.95
C ASN A 71 4.83 -3.98 12.68
N VAL A 72 3.71 -3.79 11.99
CA VAL A 72 2.45 -3.37 12.61
C VAL A 72 1.97 -4.41 13.61
N ASN A 73 2.04 -5.71 13.27
CA ASN A 73 1.73 -6.78 14.21
C ASN A 73 2.65 -6.73 15.44
N LYS A 74 3.95 -6.53 15.26
CA LYS A 74 4.90 -6.38 16.37
C LYS A 74 4.56 -5.19 17.28
N LEU A 75 4.15 -4.06 16.69
CA LEU A 75 3.76 -2.84 17.42
C LEU A 75 2.41 -2.97 18.13
N THR A 76 1.50 -3.78 17.61
CA THR A 76 0.14 -3.93 18.13
C THR A 76 -0.05 -5.16 19.02
N LYS A 77 0.95 -6.04 19.08
CA LYS A 77 0.92 -7.26 19.89
C LYS A 77 0.79 -6.92 21.37
N GLY A 78 -0.31 -7.37 21.97
CA GLY A 78 -0.61 -7.16 23.40
C GLY A 78 -1.45 -5.92 23.72
N MET A 79 -1.82 -5.12 22.72
CA MET A 79 -2.75 -4.00 22.90
C MET A 79 -4.18 -4.50 23.12
N ARG A 80 -4.92 -3.86 24.04
CA ARG A 80 -6.35 -4.13 24.22
C ARG A 80 -7.15 -3.53 23.06
N LYS A 81 -8.34 -4.09 22.76
CA LYS A 81 -9.21 -3.62 21.64
C LYS A 81 -9.41 -2.09 21.61
N LYS A 82 -9.56 -1.43 22.77
CA LYS A 82 -9.73 0.03 22.84
C LYS A 82 -8.45 0.79 22.45
N GLU A 83 -7.29 0.27 22.80
CA GLU A 83 -5.99 0.88 22.51
C GLU A 83 -5.62 0.72 21.02
N LEU A 84 -6.11 -0.34 20.36
CA LEU A 84 -6.01 -0.53 18.90
C LEU A 84 -6.73 0.58 18.11
N PHE A 85 -7.88 1.07 18.60
CA PHE A 85 -8.61 2.18 17.95
C PHE A 85 -7.94 3.54 18.14
N GLU A 86 -7.08 3.67 19.13
CA GLU A 86 -6.28 4.88 19.37
C GLU A 86 -4.87 4.78 18.81
N PHE A 87 -4.53 3.64 18.18
CA PHE A 87 -3.21 3.40 17.61
C PHE A 87 -2.90 4.44 16.54
N LYS A 88 -1.84 5.20 16.78
CA LYS A 88 -1.26 6.14 15.83
C LYS A 88 -0.23 5.40 14.99
N VAL A 89 -0.44 5.36 13.69
CA VAL A 89 0.55 4.84 12.75
C VAL A 89 1.78 5.76 12.82
N PRO A 90 3.00 5.22 13.02
CA PRO A 90 4.19 6.06 13.08
C PRO A 90 4.46 6.77 11.74
N ASP A 91 4.92 8.02 11.82
CA ASP A 91 5.08 8.90 10.63
C ASP A 91 6.03 8.33 9.58
N LEU A 92 7.00 7.50 9.99
CA LEU A 92 7.90 6.77 9.08
C LEU A 92 7.12 5.85 8.14
N TYR A 93 6.14 5.10 8.65
CA TYR A 93 5.32 4.18 7.85
C TYR A 93 4.43 4.95 6.88
N ILE A 94 3.85 6.07 7.32
CA ILE A 94 3.05 6.95 6.46
C ILE A 94 3.92 7.53 5.34
N GLY A 95 5.16 7.94 5.65
CA GLY A 95 6.11 8.43 4.66
C GLY A 95 6.52 7.38 3.63
N THR A 96 6.83 6.16 4.09
CA THR A 96 7.17 5.04 3.19
C THR A 96 6.00 4.66 2.30
N ASP A 97 4.78 4.68 2.84
CA ASP A 97 3.57 4.34 2.11
C ASP A 97 3.29 5.32 0.96
N ILE A 98 3.40 6.63 1.24
CA ILE A 98 3.29 7.68 0.21
C ILE A 98 4.37 7.52 -0.86
N ALA A 99 5.63 7.25 -0.45
CA ALA A 99 6.75 7.11 -1.38
C ALA A 99 6.58 5.89 -2.30
N PHE A 100 6.22 4.73 -1.76
CA PHE A 100 5.94 3.53 -2.55
C PHE A 100 4.74 3.71 -3.48
N SER A 101 3.68 4.37 -3.00
CA SER A 101 2.50 4.66 -3.80
C SER A 101 2.79 5.62 -4.96
N ALA A 102 3.66 6.61 -4.74
CA ALA A 102 4.14 7.52 -5.79
C ALA A 102 5.02 6.80 -6.82
N LEU A 103 5.97 5.97 -6.38
CA LEU A 103 6.78 5.14 -7.27
C LEU A 103 5.91 4.21 -8.12
N TYR A 104 4.92 3.58 -7.50
CA TYR A 104 3.96 2.73 -8.19
C TYR A 104 3.11 3.49 -9.20
N PHE A 105 2.65 4.70 -8.86
CA PHE A 105 1.92 5.56 -9.78
C PHE A 105 2.75 5.88 -11.03
N LEU A 106 4.02 6.30 -10.83
CA LEU A 106 4.94 6.58 -11.92
C LEU A 106 5.24 5.34 -12.77
N ALA A 107 5.55 4.21 -12.14
CA ALA A 107 5.83 2.95 -12.83
C ALA A 107 4.62 2.46 -13.64
N SER A 108 3.41 2.60 -13.10
CA SER A 108 2.16 2.32 -13.82
C SER A 108 2.01 3.23 -15.05
N GLY A 109 2.33 4.52 -14.91
CA GLY A 109 2.25 5.48 -16.01
C GLY A 109 3.23 5.17 -17.14
N VAL A 110 4.47 4.80 -16.79
CA VAL A 110 5.49 4.35 -17.76
C VAL A 110 5.06 3.07 -18.47
N ALA A 111 4.54 2.09 -17.74
CA ALA A 111 4.06 0.84 -18.33
C ALA A 111 2.87 1.05 -19.27
N LEU A 112 1.94 1.95 -18.92
CA LEU A 112 0.86 2.36 -19.81
C LEU A 112 1.42 3.02 -21.06
N TRP A 113 2.32 3.99 -20.92
CA TRP A 113 2.93 4.69 -22.05
C TRP A 113 3.58 3.72 -23.05
N GLN A 114 4.39 2.77 -22.57
CA GLN A 114 5.05 1.75 -23.40
C GLN A 114 4.10 0.78 -24.12
N ASN A 115 2.86 0.61 -23.62
CA ASN A 115 1.88 -0.25 -24.27
C ASN A 115 1.06 0.50 -25.35
N TYR A 116 0.98 1.83 -25.27
CA TYR A 116 0.19 2.65 -26.19
C TYR A 116 1.03 3.36 -27.27
N TYR A 117 2.34 3.50 -27.05
CA TYR A 117 3.30 4.14 -27.96
C TYR A 117 4.57 3.30 -28.08
#